data_AF-A0AAW9RQ65-F1
#
_entry.id   AF-A0AAW9RQ65-F1
#
_cell.length_a   1.000
_cell.length_b   1.000
_cell.length_c   1.000
_cell.angle_alpha   90.00
_cell.angle_beta   90.00
_cell.angle_gamma   90.00
#
_symmetry.space_group_name_H-M   'P 1'
#
loop_
_entity.id
_entity.type
_entity.pdbx_description
1 polymer ?
#
loop_
_entity_poly.entity_id
_entity_poly.type
_entity_poly.pdbx_seq_one_letter_code
_entity_poly.pdbx_strand_id
1 'polypeptide(L)'
;MHDATAFRALGSGRLLALGGVGLVALGMLVGEIYAIYISHVANGIIGQNWLGVVEAVNTDPAQMSQHFAVIEDLAEKRGRTMHAHSHLAAFGLLALVLALLQPKLAQESAARFRIGLAYLTGAGLQVAGTYVSYYAGPAFLYVADLGGLLAIGAVAATLWGLSGWFASREPAAEFLAEQLSSPASRFLVKGGLLLVLLGMVFGLYYAWELVSADEPGVYAAVQGAATATASGDVGLAGEQIQMFKRMQSKIAITAAAHSHAVEFGFLMLLLAFVQRFVMLSDPWRLRWARGFAIGAFALPVCVFLATKYGLRAAAFSDLFGSIALVSLTAMLFGMIRHGGAVDASQRSESS
;
A
#
# COMPACT_ATOMS: atom_id res chain seq x y z
N MET A 1 32.47 28.55 18.60
CA MET A 1 31.89 27.96 17.37
C MET A 1 31.72 26.47 17.62
N HIS A 2 30.61 26.09 18.25
CA HIS A 2 30.28 24.69 18.54
C HIS A 2 29.22 24.19 17.54
N ASP A 3 29.27 22.89 17.27
CA ASP A 3 28.66 22.14 16.18
C ASP A 3 27.14 22.34 15.97
N ALA A 4 26.78 23.19 15.00
CA ALA A 4 25.46 23.22 14.37
C ALA A 4 25.25 22.10 13.32
N THR A 5 26.21 21.17 13.20
CA THR A 5 26.25 20.09 12.21
C THR A 5 25.32 18.92 12.57
N ALA A 6 25.17 18.61 13.87
CA ALA A 6 24.34 17.50 14.34
C ALA A 6 22.84 17.71 14.04
N PHE A 7 22.35 18.96 14.02
CA PHE A 7 20.94 19.25 13.74
C PHE A 7 20.58 19.32 12.26
N ARG A 8 21.54 19.68 11.41
CA ARG A 8 21.36 19.69 9.94
C ARG A 8 21.43 18.29 9.34
N ALA A 9 22.07 17.33 10.02
CA ALA A 9 22.21 15.95 9.56
C ALA A 9 20.92 15.11 9.66
N LEU A 10 19.92 15.52 10.46
CA LEU A 10 18.65 14.78 10.64
C LEU A 10 17.49 15.30 9.76
N GLY A 11 17.64 16.45 9.08
CA GLY A 11 16.55 17.27 8.52
C GLY A 11 15.66 16.63 7.44
N SER A 12 16.19 15.88 6.48
CA SER A 12 15.39 15.28 5.39
C SER A 12 15.07 13.80 5.60
N GLY A 13 16.02 13.03 6.15
CA GLY A 13 15.85 11.60 6.42
C GLY A 13 14.73 11.34 7.42
N ARG A 14 14.64 12.16 8.48
CA ARG A 14 13.56 12.07 9.46
C ARG A 14 12.22 12.50 8.88
N LEU A 15 12.19 13.56 8.07
CA LEU A 15 10.97 14.02 7.38
C LEU A 15 10.39 12.90 6.52
N LEU A 16 11.23 12.28 5.69
CA LEU A 16 10.83 11.18 4.81
C LEU A 16 10.49 9.91 5.59
N ALA A 17 11.19 9.61 6.68
CA ALA A 17 10.85 8.47 7.53
C ALA A 17 9.47 8.64 8.21
N LEU A 18 9.23 9.80 8.81
CA LEU A 18 7.95 10.14 9.45
C LEU A 18 6.82 10.19 8.42
N GLY A 19 7.02 10.91 7.32
CA GLY A 19 6.07 10.98 6.21
C GLY A 19 5.80 9.61 5.60
N GLY A 20 6.83 8.78 5.44
CA GLY A 20 6.73 7.43 4.92
C GLY A 20 5.88 6.51 5.79
N VAL A 21 6.21 6.40 7.08
CA VAL A 21 5.41 5.62 8.04
C VAL A 21 3.98 6.18 8.12
N GLY A 22 3.81 7.50 8.13
CA GLY A 22 2.50 8.16 8.16
C GLY A 22 1.64 7.86 6.94
N LEU A 23 2.22 7.94 5.73
CA LEU A 23 1.54 7.61 4.47
C LEU A 23 1.14 6.14 4.41
N VAL A 24 2.02 5.23 4.83
CA VAL A 24 1.69 3.80 4.95
C VAL A 24 0.53 3.59 5.94
N ALA A 25 0.60 4.18 7.13
CA ALA A 25 -0.45 4.02 8.14
C ALA A 25 -1.80 4.58 7.65
N LEU A 26 -1.78 5.74 6.97
CA LEU A 26 -2.98 6.32 6.36
C LEU A 26 -3.51 5.43 5.23
N GLY A 27 -2.62 4.90 4.38
CA GLY A 27 -2.99 3.95 3.33
C GLY A 27 -3.64 2.69 3.91
N MET A 28 -3.07 2.11 4.97
CA MET A 28 -3.66 0.97 5.67
C MET A 28 -5.05 1.31 6.25
N LEU A 29 -5.22 2.48 6.86
CA LEU A 29 -6.51 2.92 7.39
C LEU A 29 -7.56 3.09 6.28
N VAL A 30 -7.19 3.72 5.16
CA VAL A 30 -8.08 3.86 3.99
C VAL A 30 -8.40 2.48 3.40
N GLY A 31 -7.42 1.57 3.36
CA GLY A 31 -7.59 0.19 2.93
C GLY A 31 -8.59 -0.58 3.80
N GLU A 32 -8.52 -0.43 5.12
CA GLU A 32 -9.47 -1.04 6.07
C GLU A 32 -10.89 -0.51 5.86
N ILE A 33 -11.03 0.82 5.74
CA ILE A 33 -12.33 1.46 5.45
C ILE A 33 -12.87 0.97 4.09
N TYR A 34 -12.00 0.87 3.09
CA TYR A 34 -12.34 0.35 1.77
C TYR A 34 -12.83 -1.09 1.83
N ALA A 35 -12.11 -1.99 2.50
CA ALA A 35 -12.47 -3.39 2.61
C ALA A 35 -13.85 -3.56 3.25
N ILE A 36 -14.03 -3.00 4.44
CA ILE A 36 -15.23 -3.18 5.27
C ILE A 36 -16.45 -2.50 4.65
N TYR A 37 -16.34 -1.21 4.28
CA TYR A 37 -17.53 -0.40 3.98
C TYR A 37 -17.81 -0.23 2.48
N ILE A 38 -16.80 -0.39 1.63
CA ILE A 38 -16.93 -0.08 0.20
C ILE A 38 -16.91 -1.36 -0.62
N SER A 39 -15.86 -2.18 -0.49
CA SER A 39 -15.61 -3.33 -1.36
C SER A 39 -16.65 -4.43 -1.17
N HIS A 40 -16.92 -4.85 0.08
CA HIS A 40 -17.89 -5.90 0.35
C HIS A 40 -19.32 -5.52 -0.06
N VAL A 41 -19.75 -4.29 0.25
CA VAL A 41 -21.09 -3.80 -0.07
C VAL A 41 -21.27 -3.65 -1.58
N ALA A 42 -20.34 -2.96 -2.25
CA ALA A 42 -20.45 -2.68 -3.67
C ALA A 42 -20.35 -3.96 -4.52
N ASN A 43 -19.57 -4.97 -4.12
CA ASN A 43 -19.51 -6.26 -4.83
C ASN A 43 -20.85 -7.03 -4.84
N GLY A 44 -21.66 -6.85 -3.80
CA GLY A 44 -23.03 -7.40 -3.76
C GLY A 44 -23.91 -6.71 -4.80
N ILE A 45 -23.94 -5.39 -4.78
CA ILE A 45 -24.79 -4.55 -5.64
C ILE A 45 -24.39 -4.69 -7.11
N ILE A 46 -23.08 -4.65 -7.43
CA ILE A 46 -22.57 -4.88 -8.79
C ILE A 46 -23.04 -6.25 -9.29
N GLY A 47 -22.98 -7.29 -8.44
CA GLY A 47 -23.44 -8.62 -8.82
C GLY A 47 -24.92 -8.70 -9.15
N GLN A 48 -25.77 -8.02 -8.38
CA GLN A 48 -27.20 -7.96 -8.65
C GLN A 48 -27.51 -7.22 -9.95
N ASN A 49 -26.81 -6.13 -10.22
CA ASN A 49 -26.99 -5.38 -11.47
C ASN A 49 -26.52 -6.15 -12.69
N TRP A 50 -25.48 -6.98 -12.59
CA TRP A 50 -25.09 -7.87 -13.68
C TRP A 50 -26.18 -8.88 -14.04
N LEU A 51 -26.90 -9.42 -13.05
CA LEU A 51 -28.07 -10.27 -13.33
C LEU A 51 -29.19 -9.47 -14.00
N GLY A 52 -29.46 -8.25 -13.51
CA GLY A 52 -30.43 -7.34 -14.14
C GLY A 52 -30.10 -7.01 -15.61
N VAL A 53 -28.81 -6.86 -15.96
CA VAL A 53 -28.39 -6.71 -17.36
C VAL A 53 -28.83 -7.90 -18.21
N VAL A 54 -28.63 -9.13 -17.71
CA VAL A 54 -29.00 -10.35 -18.45
C VAL A 54 -30.51 -10.45 -18.64
N GLU A 55 -31.29 -10.07 -17.62
CA GLU A 55 -32.75 -10.09 -17.68
C GLU A 55 -33.30 -9.03 -18.65
N ALA A 56 -32.66 -7.85 -18.70
CA ALA A 56 -33.11 -6.70 -19.48
C ALA A 56 -32.65 -6.72 -20.96
N VAL A 57 -31.59 -7.45 -21.30
CA VAL A 57 -30.90 -7.35 -22.61
C VAL A 57 -31.81 -7.56 -23.83
N ASN A 58 -32.85 -8.39 -23.72
CA ASN A 58 -33.77 -8.70 -24.81
C ASN A 58 -35.17 -8.07 -24.64
N THR A 59 -35.40 -7.33 -23.54
CA THR A 59 -36.74 -6.90 -23.12
C THR A 59 -36.84 -5.40 -22.90
N ASP A 60 -35.81 -4.79 -22.30
CA ASP A 60 -35.81 -3.37 -21.93
C ASP A 60 -34.38 -2.78 -22.00
N PRO A 61 -33.99 -2.21 -23.17
CA PRO A 61 -32.69 -1.57 -23.34
C PRO A 61 -32.44 -0.40 -22.37
N ALA A 62 -33.50 0.29 -21.92
CA ALA A 62 -33.37 1.39 -21.00
C ALA A 62 -33.01 0.89 -19.59
N GLN A 63 -33.66 -0.18 -19.13
CA GLN A 63 -33.33 -0.84 -17.87
C GLN A 63 -31.91 -1.44 -17.91
N MET A 64 -31.51 -2.05 -19.03
CA MET A 64 -30.14 -2.53 -19.21
C MET A 64 -29.12 -1.39 -19.03
N SER A 65 -29.36 -0.24 -19.64
CA SER A 65 -28.48 0.94 -19.49
C SER A 65 -28.42 1.44 -18.04
N GLN A 66 -29.51 1.37 -17.29
CA GLN A 66 -29.52 1.75 -15.87
C GLN A 66 -28.65 0.81 -15.03
N HIS A 67 -28.75 -0.51 -15.26
CA HIS A 67 -27.89 -1.46 -14.57
C HIS A 67 -26.41 -1.24 -14.87
N PHE A 68 -26.05 -0.98 -16.13
CA PHE A 68 -24.67 -0.64 -16.49
C PHE A 68 -24.19 0.64 -15.81
N ALA A 69 -25.00 1.69 -15.75
CA ALA A 69 -24.63 2.94 -15.09
C ALA A 69 -24.34 2.73 -13.58
N VAL A 70 -25.12 1.88 -12.90
CA VAL A 70 -24.86 1.52 -11.49
C VAL A 70 -23.56 0.72 -11.34
N ILE A 71 -23.31 -0.23 -12.25
CA ILE A 71 -22.06 -1.02 -12.24
C ILE A 71 -20.85 -0.10 -12.43
N GLU A 72 -20.91 0.82 -13.40
CA GLU A 72 -19.86 1.76 -13.73
C GLU A 72 -19.56 2.70 -12.55
N ASP A 73 -20.57 3.33 -11.97
CA ASP A 73 -20.40 4.23 -10.81
C ASP A 73 -19.74 3.52 -9.62
N LEU A 74 -20.23 2.33 -9.28
CA LEU A 74 -19.67 1.55 -8.17
C LEU A 74 -18.26 1.04 -8.47
N ALA A 75 -17.99 0.63 -9.71
CA ALA A 75 -16.66 0.19 -10.13
C ALA A 75 -15.66 1.36 -10.06
N GLU A 76 -16.05 2.54 -10.54
CA GLU A 76 -15.22 3.74 -10.53
C GLU A 76 -14.94 4.18 -9.07
N LYS A 77 -15.97 4.28 -8.22
CA LYS A 77 -15.80 4.62 -6.80
C LYS A 77 -14.85 3.67 -6.09
N ARG A 78 -15.00 2.37 -6.33
CA ARG A 78 -14.10 1.35 -5.79
C ARG A 78 -12.69 1.52 -6.32
N GLY A 79 -12.54 1.72 -7.63
CA GLY A 79 -11.24 1.90 -8.28
C GLY A 79 -10.48 3.10 -7.72
N ARG A 80 -11.16 4.25 -7.53
CA ARG A 80 -10.56 5.48 -6.99
C ARG A 80 -10.14 5.33 -5.53
N THR A 81 -10.95 4.63 -4.73
CA THR A 81 -10.58 4.34 -3.33
C THR A 81 -9.44 3.33 -3.23
N MET A 82 -9.50 2.27 -4.05
CA MET A 82 -8.43 1.26 -4.18
C MET A 82 -7.10 1.93 -4.57
N HIS A 83 -7.15 2.82 -5.56
CA HIS A 83 -6.01 3.62 -6.01
C HIS A 83 -5.45 4.47 -4.88
N ALA A 84 -6.30 5.19 -4.14
CA ALA A 84 -5.85 6.07 -3.07
C ALA A 84 -5.09 5.31 -1.99
N HIS A 85 -5.61 4.19 -1.48
CA HIS A 85 -4.92 3.45 -0.42
C HIS A 85 -3.61 2.82 -0.92
N SER A 86 -3.60 2.25 -2.13
CA SER A 86 -2.42 1.54 -2.65
C SER A 86 -1.30 2.51 -2.94
N HIS A 87 -1.62 3.69 -3.47
CA HIS A 87 -0.63 4.74 -3.73
C HIS A 87 -0.14 5.40 -2.45
N LEU A 88 -0.98 5.59 -1.42
CA LEU A 88 -0.51 6.03 -0.11
C LEU A 88 0.54 5.06 0.47
N ALA A 89 0.25 3.76 0.42
CA ALA A 89 1.20 2.75 0.88
C ALA A 89 2.47 2.74 0.02
N ALA A 90 2.35 2.75 -1.30
CA ALA A 90 3.50 2.74 -2.23
C ALA A 90 4.38 3.99 -2.07
N PHE A 91 3.79 5.19 -2.03
CA PHE A 91 4.53 6.42 -1.77
C PHE A 91 5.14 6.44 -0.37
N GLY A 92 4.47 5.85 0.62
CA GLY A 92 5.01 5.69 1.94
C GLY A 92 6.26 4.80 1.97
N LEU A 93 6.21 3.62 1.32
CA LEU A 93 7.34 2.71 1.16
C LEU A 93 8.51 3.39 0.42
N LEU A 94 8.22 4.08 -0.68
CA LEU A 94 9.25 4.80 -1.42
C LEU A 94 9.83 5.96 -0.59
N ALA A 95 9.03 6.67 0.21
CA ALA A 95 9.56 7.67 1.14
C ALA A 95 10.55 7.06 2.13
N LEU A 96 10.25 5.87 2.66
CA LEU A 96 11.16 5.14 3.55
C LEU A 96 12.46 4.75 2.83
N VAL A 97 12.39 4.30 1.59
CA VAL A 97 13.60 4.06 0.77
C VAL A 97 14.40 5.35 0.58
N LEU A 98 13.74 6.44 0.19
CA LEU A 98 14.39 7.74 0.02
C LEU A 98 15.00 8.25 1.33
N ALA A 99 14.39 7.95 2.48
CA ALA A 99 14.93 8.27 3.81
C ALA A 99 16.26 7.56 4.07
N LEU A 100 16.40 6.29 3.66
CA LEU A 100 17.66 5.53 3.79
C LEU A 100 18.77 6.07 2.89
N LEU A 101 18.41 6.66 1.75
CA LEU A 101 19.36 7.23 0.80
C LEU A 101 19.87 8.60 1.22
N GLN A 102 19.14 9.33 2.08
CA GLN A 102 19.49 10.71 2.48
C GLN A 102 20.92 10.92 2.97
N PRO A 103 21.52 10.03 3.80
CA PRO A 103 22.89 10.21 4.27
C PRO A 103 23.93 10.18 3.14
N LYS A 104 23.63 9.54 2.02
CA LYS A 104 24.55 9.32 0.89
C LYS A 104 24.41 10.37 -0.23
N LEU A 105 23.47 11.29 -0.11
CA LEU A 105 23.26 12.34 -1.11
C LEU A 105 24.36 13.39 -1.06
N ALA A 106 24.85 13.82 -2.23
CA ALA A 106 25.87 14.87 -2.34
C ALA A 106 25.34 16.29 -2.05
N GLN A 107 24.03 16.53 -2.18
CA GLN A 107 23.42 17.85 -2.01
C GLN A 107 23.57 18.38 -0.56
N GLU A 108 23.44 19.68 -0.37
CA GLU A 108 23.39 20.27 0.97
C GLU A 108 22.07 19.95 1.71
N SER A 109 22.07 20.05 3.05
CA SER A 109 20.93 19.68 3.89
C SER A 109 19.63 20.41 3.53
N ALA A 110 19.70 21.70 3.20
CA ALA A 110 18.53 22.51 2.81
C ALA A 110 17.93 22.05 1.46
N ALA A 111 18.76 21.60 0.52
CA ALA A 111 18.27 21.03 -0.74
C ALA A 111 17.62 19.67 -0.50
N ARG A 112 18.25 18.79 0.30
CA ARG A 112 17.68 17.49 0.68
C ARG A 112 16.32 17.63 1.37
N PHE A 113 16.17 18.60 2.27
CA PHE A 113 14.90 18.89 2.94
C PHE A 113 13.81 19.29 1.93
N ARG A 114 14.11 20.23 1.04
CA ARG A 114 13.18 20.67 -0.01
C ARG A 114 12.76 19.53 -0.94
N ILE A 115 13.71 18.66 -1.31
CA ILE A 115 13.42 17.46 -2.10
C ILE A 115 12.47 16.53 -1.34
N GLY A 116 12.73 16.25 -0.06
CA GLY A 116 11.86 15.42 0.76
C GLY A 116 10.45 16.01 0.93
N LEU A 117 10.35 17.32 1.13
CA LEU A 117 9.06 18.02 1.23
C LEU A 117 8.30 18.02 -0.10
N ALA A 118 9.00 18.25 -1.22
CA ALA A 118 8.42 18.17 -2.56
C ALA A 118 7.86 16.77 -2.82
N TYR A 119 8.61 15.72 -2.46
CA TYR A 119 8.14 14.35 -2.59
C TYR A 119 6.85 14.08 -1.81
N LEU A 120 6.82 14.42 -0.51
CA LEU A 120 5.63 14.17 0.33
C LEU A 120 4.42 15.00 -0.12
N THR A 121 4.65 16.25 -0.55
CA THR A 121 3.60 17.10 -1.12
C THR A 121 3.06 16.50 -2.42
N GLY A 122 3.96 16.07 -3.31
CA GLY A 122 3.60 15.46 -4.59
C GLY A 122 2.79 14.18 -4.41
N ALA A 123 3.25 13.29 -3.52
CA ALA A 123 2.53 12.07 -3.16
C ALA A 123 1.12 12.37 -2.62
N GLY A 124 1.00 13.34 -1.72
CA GLY A 124 -0.28 13.77 -1.16
C GLY A 124 -1.24 14.34 -2.22
N LEU A 125 -0.74 15.24 -3.08
CA LEU A 125 -1.52 15.84 -4.17
C LEU A 125 -1.98 14.79 -5.19
N GLN A 126 -1.12 13.83 -5.54
CA GLN A 126 -1.47 12.76 -6.47
C GLN A 126 -2.64 11.95 -5.94
N VAL A 127 -2.50 11.41 -4.72
CA VAL A 127 -3.53 10.59 -4.08
C VAL A 127 -4.82 11.38 -3.89
N ALA A 128 -4.72 12.59 -3.33
CA ALA A 128 -5.90 13.40 -3.02
C ALA A 128 -6.62 13.83 -4.31
N GLY A 129 -5.88 14.25 -5.34
CA GLY A 129 -6.45 14.63 -6.64
C GLY A 129 -7.20 13.47 -7.29
N THR A 130 -6.60 12.27 -7.32
CA THR A 130 -7.26 11.07 -7.87
C THR A 130 -8.48 10.66 -7.06
N TYR A 131 -8.43 10.71 -5.74
CA TYR A 131 -9.59 10.36 -4.91
C TYR A 131 -10.72 11.38 -5.07
N VAL A 132 -10.41 12.67 -5.02
CA VAL A 132 -11.38 13.76 -5.11
C VAL A 132 -11.99 13.86 -6.52
N SER A 133 -11.30 13.42 -7.57
CA SER A 133 -11.84 13.49 -8.94
C SER A 133 -13.14 12.72 -9.14
N TYR A 134 -13.40 11.70 -8.33
CA TYR A 134 -14.69 11.00 -8.32
C TYR A 134 -15.84 11.91 -7.86
N TYR A 135 -15.60 12.74 -6.84
CA TYR A 135 -16.64 13.56 -6.20
C TYR A 135 -16.77 14.96 -6.81
N ALA A 136 -15.64 15.55 -7.21
CA ALA A 136 -15.56 16.94 -7.64
C ALA A 136 -15.23 17.07 -9.14
N GLY A 137 -15.18 15.94 -9.87
CA GLY A 137 -15.02 15.88 -11.31
C GLY A 137 -13.58 15.74 -11.81
N PRO A 138 -13.42 15.50 -13.13
CA PRO A 138 -12.15 15.10 -13.72
C PRO A 138 -11.06 16.18 -13.69
N ALA A 139 -11.40 17.45 -13.44
CA ALA A 139 -10.41 18.52 -13.33
C ALA A 139 -9.38 18.28 -12.20
N PHE A 140 -9.74 17.53 -11.16
CA PHE A 140 -8.81 17.15 -10.09
C PHE A 140 -7.75 16.13 -10.54
N LEU A 141 -7.92 15.51 -11.71
CA LEU A 141 -6.87 14.68 -12.32
C LEU A 141 -5.65 15.53 -12.70
N TYR A 142 -5.82 16.80 -13.09
CA TYR A 142 -4.68 17.69 -13.33
C TYR A 142 -3.89 17.97 -12.04
N VAL A 143 -4.58 18.09 -10.89
CA VAL A 143 -3.92 18.18 -9.58
C VAL A 143 -3.15 16.90 -9.28
N ALA A 144 -3.75 15.75 -9.61
CA ALA A 144 -3.09 14.46 -9.41
C ALA A 144 -1.82 14.32 -10.25
N ASP A 145 -1.89 14.69 -11.54
CA ASP A 145 -0.78 14.66 -12.48
C ASP A 145 0.36 15.59 -12.05
N LEU A 146 0.03 16.82 -11.61
CA LEU A 146 1.01 17.74 -11.05
C LEU A 146 1.68 17.19 -9.79
N GLY A 147 0.90 16.53 -8.92
CA GLY A 147 1.42 15.82 -7.76
C GLY A 147 2.41 14.72 -8.15
N GLY A 148 2.06 13.92 -9.15
CA GLY A 148 2.92 12.86 -9.66
C GLY A 148 4.21 13.38 -10.28
N LEU A 149 4.13 14.43 -11.10
CA LEU A 149 5.31 15.11 -11.66
C LEU A 149 6.24 15.64 -10.57
N LEU A 150 5.67 16.23 -9.50
CA LEU A 150 6.45 16.73 -8.37
C LEU A 150 7.15 15.58 -7.62
N ALA A 151 6.46 14.47 -7.37
CA ALA A 151 7.04 13.29 -6.73
C ALA A 151 8.17 12.67 -7.59
N ILE A 152 7.94 12.50 -8.90
CA ILE A 152 8.93 12.00 -9.85
C ILE A 152 10.16 12.92 -9.89
N GLY A 153 9.96 14.23 -9.95
CA GLY A 153 11.04 15.21 -9.93
C GLY A 153 11.89 15.12 -8.66
N ALA A 154 11.26 14.90 -7.49
CA ALA A 154 11.96 14.71 -6.23
C ALA A 154 12.75 13.39 -6.18
N VAL A 155 12.21 12.31 -6.73
CA VAL A 155 12.93 11.02 -6.89
C VAL A 155 14.13 11.20 -7.81
N ALA A 156 13.95 11.82 -8.98
CA ALA A 156 15.03 12.09 -9.93
C ALA A 156 16.14 12.94 -9.31
N ALA A 157 15.79 13.98 -8.55
CA ALA A 157 16.75 14.80 -7.82
C ALA A 157 17.51 13.99 -6.74
N THR A 158 16.84 13.06 -6.07
CA THR A 158 17.47 12.14 -5.12
C THR A 158 18.46 11.22 -5.82
N LEU A 159 18.07 10.60 -6.94
CA LEU A 159 18.93 9.71 -7.73
C LEU A 159 20.15 10.46 -8.30
N TRP A 160 19.96 11.68 -8.81
CA TRP A 160 21.05 12.55 -9.23
C TRP A 160 22.05 12.80 -8.10
N GLY A 161 21.55 12.98 -6.87
CA GLY A 161 22.35 13.16 -5.67
C GLY A 161 23.23 11.96 -5.28
N LEU A 162 22.87 10.76 -5.72
CA LEU A 162 23.62 9.53 -5.46
C LEU A 162 24.78 9.32 -6.43
N SER A 163 24.87 10.09 -7.53
CA SER A 163 25.95 9.96 -8.52
C SER A 163 27.34 10.05 -7.89
N GLY A 164 27.53 10.91 -6.88
CA GLY A 164 28.78 11.03 -6.13
C GLY A 164 29.06 9.87 -5.16
N TRP A 165 28.04 9.15 -4.69
CA TRP A 165 28.21 8.00 -3.80
C TRP A 165 28.67 6.75 -4.55
N PHE A 166 28.19 6.51 -5.77
CA PHE A 166 28.71 5.41 -6.58
C PHE A 166 30.21 5.53 -6.90
N ALA A 167 30.77 6.74 -6.78
CA ALA A 167 32.20 6.97 -6.89
C ALA A 167 32.97 6.71 -5.58
N SER A 168 32.30 6.66 -4.41
CA SER A 168 32.95 6.45 -3.12
C SER A 168 32.91 4.97 -2.69
N ARG A 169 34.06 4.41 -2.33
CA ARG A 169 34.22 3.01 -1.89
C ARG A 169 33.94 2.82 -0.39
N GLU A 170 32.91 3.47 0.15
CA GLU A 170 32.60 3.29 1.58
C GLU A 170 32.12 1.86 1.88
N PRO A 171 32.58 1.22 2.96
CA PRO A 171 32.17 -0.13 3.32
C PRO A 171 30.69 -0.15 3.75
N ALA A 172 29.83 -0.84 2.98
CA ALA A 172 28.41 -1.00 3.30
C ALA A 172 28.17 -1.73 4.64
N ALA A 173 29.12 -2.53 5.09
CA ALA A 173 29.01 -3.35 6.31
C ALA A 173 28.88 -2.51 7.59
N GLU A 174 29.62 -1.40 7.71
CA GLU A 174 29.60 -0.54 8.90
C GLU A 174 28.26 0.18 9.02
N PHE A 175 27.74 0.69 7.90
CA PHE A 175 26.42 1.30 7.84
C PHE A 175 25.33 0.31 8.27
N LEU A 176 25.35 -0.92 7.74
CA LEU A 176 24.36 -1.94 8.10
C LEU A 176 24.46 -2.35 9.58
N ALA A 177 25.67 -2.47 10.13
CA ALA A 177 25.89 -2.80 11.53
C ALA A 177 25.29 -1.75 12.47
N GLU A 178 25.44 -0.46 12.13
CA GLU A 178 24.84 0.64 12.89
C GLU A 178 23.31 0.59 12.85
N GLN A 179 22.73 0.47 11.64
CA GLN A 179 21.26 0.51 11.47
C GLN A 179 20.55 -0.73 12.07
N LEU A 180 21.23 -1.88 12.13
CA LEU A 180 20.66 -3.16 12.58
C LEU A 180 21.09 -3.55 14.00
N SER A 181 21.58 -2.60 14.79
CA SER A 181 22.04 -2.82 16.16
C SER A 181 20.93 -3.27 17.12
N SER A 182 19.69 -2.79 16.93
CA SER A 182 18.60 -3.08 17.87
C SER A 182 18.02 -4.50 17.73
N PRO A 183 17.55 -5.13 18.81
CA PRO A 183 16.83 -6.42 18.73
C PRO A 183 15.59 -6.36 17.84
N ALA A 184 14.86 -5.24 17.87
CA ALA A 184 13.68 -5.03 17.04
C ALA A 184 14.04 -4.98 15.55
N SER A 185 15.10 -4.27 15.17
CA SER A 185 15.61 -4.21 13.80
C SER A 185 15.98 -5.60 13.28
N ARG A 186 16.74 -6.37 14.04
CA ARG A 186 17.14 -7.74 13.65
C ARG A 186 15.93 -8.67 13.50
N PHE A 187 14.93 -8.53 14.37
CA PHE A 187 13.68 -9.29 14.26
C PHE A 187 12.91 -8.93 13.00
N LEU A 188 12.73 -7.63 12.73
CA LEU A 188 12.03 -7.12 11.55
C LEU A 188 12.72 -7.52 10.24
N VAL A 189 14.06 -7.48 10.17
CA VAL A 189 14.80 -7.93 8.97
C VAL A 189 14.52 -9.40 8.69
N LYS A 190 14.66 -10.27 9.69
CA LYS A 190 14.45 -11.71 9.53
C LYS A 190 13.01 -12.02 9.11
N GLY A 191 12.04 -11.41 9.80
CA GLY A 191 10.63 -11.57 9.48
C GLY A 191 10.27 -11.03 8.11
N GLY A 192 10.78 -9.85 7.74
CA GLY A 192 10.55 -9.23 6.45
C GLY A 192 11.12 -10.04 5.30
N LEU A 193 12.36 -10.53 5.40
CA LEU A 193 12.97 -11.39 4.39
C LEU A 193 12.17 -12.69 4.21
N LEU A 194 11.77 -13.32 5.32
CA LEU A 194 10.96 -14.54 5.27
C LEU A 194 9.62 -14.27 4.59
N LEU A 195 8.93 -13.18 4.94
CA LEU A 195 7.62 -12.86 4.39
C LEU A 195 7.69 -12.49 2.91
N VAL A 196 8.71 -11.73 2.47
CA VAL A 196 8.95 -11.46 1.04
C VAL A 196 9.20 -12.77 0.31
N LEU A 197 10.05 -13.66 0.82
CA LEU A 197 10.33 -14.95 0.17
C LEU A 197 9.06 -15.80 0.06
N LEU A 198 8.29 -15.93 1.14
CA LEU A 198 7.02 -16.65 1.12
C LEU A 198 6.03 -16.03 0.13
N GLY A 199 5.93 -14.70 0.11
CA GLY A 199 5.12 -13.95 -0.83
C GLY A 199 5.53 -14.24 -2.27
N MET A 200 6.82 -14.18 -2.61
CA MET A 200 7.34 -14.46 -3.95
C MET A 200 7.10 -15.91 -4.38
N VAL A 201 7.37 -16.89 -3.51
CA VAL A 201 7.09 -18.32 -3.78
C VAL A 201 5.60 -18.54 -4.04
N PHE A 202 4.74 -17.96 -3.21
CA PHE A 202 3.30 -18.01 -3.39
C PHE A 202 2.84 -17.33 -4.69
N GLY A 203 3.45 -16.18 -5.03
CA GLY A 203 3.18 -15.45 -6.27
C GLY A 203 3.55 -16.25 -7.51
N LEU A 204 4.69 -16.96 -7.49
CA LEU A 204 5.09 -17.86 -8.58
C LEU A 204 4.10 -19.02 -8.76
N TYR A 205 3.71 -19.66 -7.65
CA TYR A 205 2.68 -20.71 -7.67
C TYR A 205 1.36 -20.19 -8.23
N TYR A 206 0.91 -19.02 -7.76
CA TYR A 206 -0.35 -18.43 -8.20
C TYR A 206 -0.31 -17.98 -9.66
N ALA A 207 0.79 -17.38 -10.13
CA ALA A 207 0.93 -16.98 -11.53
C ALA A 207 0.81 -18.19 -12.47
N TRP A 208 1.36 -19.34 -12.07
CA TRP A 208 1.18 -20.59 -12.79
C TRP A 208 -0.28 -21.06 -12.82
N GLU A 209 -0.96 -21.09 -11.67
CA GLU A 209 -2.38 -21.47 -11.56
C GLU A 209 -3.29 -20.53 -12.38
N LEU A 210 -3.00 -19.21 -12.34
CA LEU A 210 -3.73 -18.19 -13.08
C LEU A 210 -3.72 -18.49 -14.58
N VAL A 211 -2.53 -18.72 -15.15
CA VAL A 211 -2.36 -18.96 -16.59
C VAL A 211 -2.86 -20.35 -17.00
N SER A 212 -2.65 -21.37 -16.17
CA SER A 212 -2.96 -22.76 -16.54
C SER A 212 -4.43 -23.15 -16.32
N ALA A 213 -5.15 -22.52 -15.39
CA ALA A 213 -6.51 -22.91 -15.04
C ALA A 213 -7.51 -21.74 -15.04
N ASP A 214 -7.20 -20.64 -14.34
CA ASP A 214 -8.19 -19.59 -14.09
C ASP A 214 -8.49 -18.74 -15.34
N GLU A 215 -7.48 -18.36 -16.13
CA GLU A 215 -7.64 -17.53 -17.33
C GLU A 215 -8.46 -18.21 -18.45
N PRO A 216 -8.19 -19.48 -18.82
CA PRO A 216 -9.07 -20.21 -19.74
C PRO A 216 -10.51 -20.30 -19.25
N GLY A 217 -10.70 -20.52 -17.95
CA GLY A 217 -12.03 -20.57 -17.33
C GLY A 217 -12.77 -19.24 -17.45
N VAL A 218 -12.09 -18.12 -17.17
CA VAL A 218 -12.63 -16.76 -17.32
C VAL A 218 -13.11 -16.52 -18.74
N TYR A 219 -12.30 -16.86 -19.75
CA TYR A 219 -12.69 -16.70 -21.15
C TYR A 219 -13.91 -17.55 -21.51
N ALA A 220 -13.91 -18.82 -21.10
CA ALA A 220 -15.03 -19.73 -21.34
C ALA A 220 -16.34 -19.23 -20.70
N ALA A 221 -16.28 -18.66 -19.50
CA ALA A 221 -17.46 -18.09 -18.84
C ALA A 221 -18.01 -16.87 -19.55
N VAL A 222 -17.15 -15.95 -20.01
CA VAL A 222 -17.59 -14.77 -20.76
C VAL A 222 -18.19 -15.18 -22.11
N GLN A 223 -17.53 -16.08 -22.83
CA GLN A 223 -18.03 -16.59 -24.11
C GLN A 223 -19.35 -17.36 -23.94
N GLY A 224 -19.46 -18.17 -22.88
CA GLY A 224 -20.67 -18.88 -22.53
C GLY A 224 -21.83 -17.94 -22.23
N ALA A 225 -21.58 -16.88 -21.45
CA ALA A 225 -22.59 -15.87 -21.14
C ALA A 225 -23.08 -15.18 -22.42
N ALA A 226 -22.16 -14.73 -23.29
CA ALA A 226 -22.52 -14.07 -24.55
C ALA A 226 -23.34 -14.98 -25.47
N THR A 227 -22.96 -16.26 -25.56
CA THR A 227 -23.67 -17.26 -26.38
C THR A 227 -25.08 -17.52 -25.84
N ALA A 228 -25.22 -17.70 -24.53
CA ALA A 228 -26.50 -17.92 -23.87
C ALA A 228 -27.42 -16.70 -23.97
N THR A 229 -26.87 -15.49 -23.81
CA THR A 229 -27.62 -14.25 -24.03
C THR A 229 -28.13 -14.14 -25.46
N ALA A 230 -27.27 -14.44 -26.45
CA ALA A 230 -27.65 -14.42 -27.86
C ALA A 230 -28.72 -15.47 -28.22
N SER A 231 -28.77 -16.60 -27.52
CA SER A 231 -29.82 -17.61 -27.68
C SER A 231 -31.08 -17.33 -26.84
N GLY A 232 -31.13 -16.22 -26.10
CA GLY A 232 -32.24 -15.90 -25.20
C GLY A 232 -32.34 -16.77 -23.95
N ASP A 233 -31.32 -17.57 -23.64
CA ASP A 233 -31.26 -18.40 -22.45
C ASP A 233 -30.71 -17.60 -21.26
N VAL A 234 -31.61 -16.82 -20.65
CA VAL A 234 -31.33 -15.96 -19.50
C VAL A 234 -30.78 -16.75 -18.31
N GLY A 235 -31.27 -17.98 -18.10
CA GLY A 235 -30.83 -18.84 -17.00
C GLY A 235 -29.37 -19.23 -17.15
N LEU A 236 -29.01 -19.78 -18.31
CA LEU A 236 -27.62 -20.15 -18.61
C LEU A 236 -26.68 -18.94 -18.63
N ALA A 237 -27.12 -17.80 -19.19
CA ALA A 237 -26.34 -16.57 -19.19
C ALA A 237 -26.02 -16.09 -17.76
N GLY A 238 -27.02 -16.13 -16.87
CA GLY A 238 -26.86 -15.82 -15.45
C GLY A 238 -25.86 -16.75 -14.75
N GLU A 239 -25.94 -18.06 -15.00
CA GLU A 239 -25.00 -19.04 -14.45
C GLU A 239 -23.54 -18.77 -14.88
N GLN A 240 -23.34 -18.46 -16.17
CA GLN A 240 -22.03 -18.15 -16.72
C GLN A 240 -21.43 -16.87 -16.14
N ILE A 241 -22.25 -15.83 -15.94
CA ILE A 241 -21.83 -14.59 -15.26
C ILE A 241 -21.46 -14.85 -13.80
N GLN A 242 -22.21 -15.69 -13.08
CA GLN A 242 -21.84 -16.08 -11.72
C GLN A 242 -20.54 -16.90 -11.69
N MET A 243 -20.30 -17.74 -12.69
CA MET A 243 -19.03 -18.47 -12.84
C MET A 243 -17.88 -17.49 -13.05
N PHE A 244 -18.00 -16.58 -14.01
CA PHE A 244 -17.03 -15.51 -14.26
C PHE A 244 -16.71 -14.72 -12.99
N LYS A 245 -17.75 -14.28 -12.26
CA LYS A 245 -17.60 -13.53 -11.01
C LYS A 245 -16.83 -14.30 -9.95
N ARG A 246 -17.14 -15.59 -9.75
CA ARG A 246 -16.43 -16.44 -8.77
C ARG A 246 -14.95 -16.56 -9.11
N MET A 247 -14.61 -16.75 -10.38
CA MET A 247 -13.22 -16.82 -10.83
C MET A 247 -12.49 -15.49 -10.66
N GLN A 248 -13.09 -14.38 -11.09
CA GLN A 248 -12.52 -13.03 -10.87
C GLN A 248 -12.29 -12.75 -9.39
N SER A 249 -13.23 -13.15 -8.51
CA SER A 249 -13.05 -13.02 -7.07
C SER A 249 -11.90 -13.87 -6.55
N LYS A 250 -11.75 -15.11 -7.01
CA LYS A 250 -10.62 -16.00 -6.64
C LYS A 250 -9.28 -15.37 -7.06
N ILE A 251 -9.18 -14.93 -8.30
CA ILE A 251 -8.01 -14.25 -8.88
C ILE A 251 -7.64 -13.03 -8.03
N ALA A 252 -8.60 -12.13 -7.81
CA ALA A 252 -8.38 -10.89 -7.07
C ALA A 252 -7.93 -11.14 -5.62
N ILE A 253 -8.59 -12.08 -4.91
CA ILE A 253 -8.22 -12.40 -3.52
C ILE A 253 -6.82 -13.03 -3.45
N THR A 254 -6.49 -13.91 -4.39
CA THR A 254 -5.19 -14.59 -4.40
C THR A 254 -4.06 -13.63 -4.75
N ALA A 255 -4.28 -12.76 -5.73
CA ALA A 255 -3.35 -11.67 -6.06
C ALA A 255 -3.15 -10.71 -4.86
N ALA A 256 -4.23 -10.37 -4.14
CA ALA A 256 -4.16 -9.52 -2.95
C ALA A 256 -3.35 -10.16 -1.82
N ALA A 257 -3.54 -11.46 -1.56
CA ALA A 257 -2.76 -12.20 -0.56
C ALA A 257 -1.26 -12.18 -0.87
N HIS A 258 -0.89 -12.39 -2.15
CA HIS A 258 0.49 -12.27 -2.62
C HIS A 258 1.04 -10.84 -2.41
N SER A 259 0.32 -9.83 -2.90
CA SER A 259 0.76 -8.43 -2.83
C SER A 259 0.98 -8.00 -1.39
N HIS A 260 0.02 -8.29 -0.50
CA HIS A 260 0.14 -7.94 0.91
C HIS A 260 1.31 -8.64 1.61
N ALA A 261 1.56 -9.92 1.34
CA ALA A 261 2.73 -10.59 1.89
C ALA A 261 4.03 -9.86 1.50
N VAL A 262 4.20 -9.55 0.21
CA VAL A 262 5.40 -8.86 -0.28
C VAL A 262 5.49 -7.42 0.26
N GLU A 263 4.40 -6.65 0.23
CA GLU A 263 4.32 -5.28 0.74
C GLU A 263 4.65 -5.20 2.23
N PHE A 264 4.02 -6.04 3.07
CA PHE A 264 4.31 -6.09 4.50
C PHE A 264 5.75 -6.57 4.76
N GLY A 265 6.24 -7.52 3.97
CA GLY A 265 7.62 -7.97 4.05
C GLY A 265 8.60 -6.82 3.80
N PHE A 266 8.42 -6.06 2.72
CA PHE A 266 9.21 -4.85 2.44
C PHE A 266 9.07 -3.80 3.52
N LEU A 267 7.85 -3.57 4.02
CA LEU A 267 7.61 -2.63 5.11
C LEU A 267 8.36 -3.04 6.38
N MET A 268 8.38 -4.33 6.74
CA MET A 268 9.19 -4.82 7.87
C MET A 268 10.68 -4.53 7.66
N LEU A 269 11.21 -4.78 6.46
CA LEU A 269 12.61 -4.47 6.13
C LEU A 269 12.89 -2.98 6.33
N LEU A 270 12.06 -2.11 5.76
CA LEU A 270 12.22 -0.66 5.87
C LEU A 270 12.07 -0.17 7.31
N LEU A 271 11.09 -0.71 8.05
CA LEU A 271 10.87 -0.43 9.46
C LEU A 271 12.08 -0.79 10.33
N ALA A 272 12.82 -1.84 9.97
CA ALA A 272 14.02 -2.24 10.69
C ALA A 272 15.09 -1.14 10.71
N PHE A 273 15.25 -0.43 9.59
CA PHE A 273 16.26 0.64 9.45
C PHE A 273 15.82 1.97 10.08
N VAL A 274 14.51 2.22 10.20
CA VAL A 274 14.00 3.43 10.86
C VAL A 274 13.80 3.28 12.38
N GLN A 275 14.06 2.09 12.95
CA GLN A 275 13.93 1.85 14.40
C GLN A 275 14.73 2.81 15.26
N ARG A 276 15.88 3.31 14.78
CA ARG A 276 16.69 4.30 15.50
C ARG A 276 15.93 5.60 15.78
N PHE A 277 14.93 5.93 14.97
CA PHE A 277 14.10 7.12 15.16
C PHE A 277 12.97 6.89 16.16
N VAL A 278 12.69 5.66 16.58
CA VAL A 278 11.57 5.35 17.48
C VAL A 278 12.00 5.55 18.93
N MET A 279 11.59 6.62 19.60
CA MET A 279 11.91 6.85 21.03
C MET A 279 10.98 6.04 21.94
N LEU A 280 11.25 4.73 22.00
CA LEU A 280 10.68 3.77 22.94
C LEU A 280 11.83 2.95 23.52
N SER A 281 11.65 2.38 24.72
CA SER A 281 12.64 1.43 25.23
C SER A 281 12.65 0.16 24.37
N ASP A 282 13.78 -0.55 24.34
CA ASP A 282 13.94 -1.74 23.50
C ASP A 282 12.85 -2.81 23.72
N PRO A 283 12.37 -3.09 24.95
CA PRO A 283 11.24 -3.99 25.16
C PRO A 283 9.95 -3.53 24.44
N TRP A 284 9.68 -2.23 24.43
CA TRP A 284 8.51 -1.66 23.76
C TRP A 284 8.67 -1.64 22.23
N ARG A 285 9.85 -1.29 21.71
CA ARG A 285 10.13 -1.40 20.26
C ARG A 285 9.92 -2.82 19.77
N LEU A 286 10.46 -3.80 20.50
CA LEU A 286 10.32 -5.21 20.15
C LEU A 286 8.87 -5.69 20.26
N ARG A 287 8.11 -5.23 21.26
CA ARG A 287 6.68 -5.57 21.39
C ARG A 287 5.88 -5.09 20.18
N TRP A 288 6.06 -3.84 19.75
CA TRP A 288 5.36 -3.31 18.58
C TRP A 288 5.84 -3.94 17.28
N ALA A 289 7.14 -4.22 17.14
CA ALA A 289 7.67 -4.97 16.00
C ALA A 289 7.05 -6.38 15.91
N ARG A 290 6.86 -7.07 17.04
CA ARG A 290 6.18 -8.37 17.09
C ARG A 290 4.69 -8.26 16.75
N GLY A 291 3.98 -7.29 17.31
CA GLY A 291 2.57 -7.03 16.97
C GLY A 291 2.40 -6.79 15.48
N PHE A 292 3.25 -5.94 14.90
CA PHE A 292 3.29 -5.67 13.47
C PHE A 292 3.55 -6.95 12.67
N ALA A 293 4.57 -7.73 13.03
CA ALA A 293 4.88 -8.99 12.34
C ALA A 293 3.72 -10.01 12.42
N ILE A 294 3.04 -10.14 13.56
CA ILE A 294 1.89 -11.03 13.69
C ILE A 294 0.79 -10.62 12.70
N GLY A 295 0.44 -9.33 12.65
CA GLY A 295 -0.54 -8.83 11.69
C GLY A 295 -0.10 -9.03 10.24
N ALA A 296 1.15 -8.68 9.93
CA ALA A 296 1.77 -8.80 8.61
C ALA A 296 1.78 -10.24 8.05
N PHE A 297 2.03 -11.24 8.90
CA PHE A 297 2.03 -12.64 8.49
C PHE A 297 0.61 -13.23 8.42
N ALA A 298 -0.24 -12.90 9.40
CA ALA A 298 -1.57 -13.50 9.51
C ALA A 298 -2.56 -12.95 8.48
N LEU A 299 -2.51 -11.64 8.18
CA LEU A 299 -3.40 -10.99 7.22
C LEU A 299 -3.39 -11.68 5.84
N PRO A 300 -2.27 -11.82 5.12
CA PRO A 300 -2.28 -12.40 3.78
C PRO A 300 -2.77 -13.86 3.78
N VAL A 301 -2.50 -14.61 4.86
CA VAL A 301 -3.05 -15.96 5.04
C VAL A 301 -4.57 -15.91 5.18
N CYS A 302 -5.11 -15.03 6.02
CA CYS A 302 -6.55 -14.86 6.19
C CYS A 302 -7.24 -14.38 4.91
N VAL A 303 -6.62 -13.45 4.16
CA VAL A 303 -7.09 -13.04 2.83
C VAL A 303 -7.19 -14.24 1.91
N PHE A 304 -6.13 -15.04 1.79
CA PHE A 304 -6.16 -16.25 0.96
C PHE A 304 -7.26 -17.23 1.39
N LEU A 305 -7.41 -17.45 2.70
CA LEU A 305 -8.44 -18.32 3.27
C LEU A 305 -9.87 -17.80 3.05
N ALA A 306 -10.07 -16.51 2.73
CA ALA A 306 -11.37 -15.95 2.38
C ALA A 306 -11.96 -16.58 1.10
N THR A 307 -11.11 -17.11 0.20
CA THR A 307 -11.58 -17.89 -0.96
C THR A 307 -12.36 -19.14 -0.57
N LYS A 308 -12.05 -19.74 0.59
CA LYS A 308 -12.63 -20.99 1.07
C LYS A 308 -13.67 -20.78 2.18
N TYR A 309 -13.40 -19.88 3.12
CA TYR A 309 -14.21 -19.69 4.32
C TYR A 309 -15.04 -18.40 4.30
N GLY A 310 -14.99 -17.64 3.19
CA GLY A 310 -15.79 -16.45 2.97
C GLY A 310 -15.58 -15.38 4.04
N LEU A 311 -16.69 -14.75 4.47
CA LEU A 311 -16.70 -13.59 5.37
C LEU A 311 -15.98 -13.82 6.71
N ARG A 312 -15.93 -15.06 7.22
CA ARG A 312 -15.25 -15.34 8.50
C ARG A 312 -13.75 -15.10 8.39
N ALA A 313 -13.12 -15.61 7.34
CA ALA A 313 -11.69 -15.40 7.10
C ALA A 313 -11.39 -13.95 6.71
N ALA A 314 -12.31 -13.27 5.99
CA ALA A 314 -12.22 -11.83 5.75
C ALA A 314 -12.20 -11.03 7.06
N ALA A 315 -13.11 -11.30 8.00
CA ALA A 315 -13.14 -10.61 9.29
C ALA A 315 -11.85 -10.83 10.12
N PHE A 316 -11.23 -12.01 10.03
CA PHE A 316 -9.92 -12.23 10.65
C PHE A 316 -8.80 -11.45 9.94
N SER A 317 -8.86 -11.32 8.61
CA SER A 317 -7.92 -10.47 7.86
C SER A 317 -7.96 -9.03 8.36
N ASP A 318 -9.16 -8.46 8.51
CA ASP A 318 -9.40 -7.10 9.01
C ASP A 318 -8.84 -6.91 10.44
N LEU A 319 -9.08 -7.90 11.33
CA LEU A 319 -8.50 -7.90 12.68
C LEU A 319 -6.97 -7.86 12.66
N PHE A 320 -6.32 -8.70 11.84
CA PHE A 320 -4.86 -8.72 11.75
C PHE A 320 -4.30 -7.48 11.05
N GLY A 321 -5.02 -6.90 10.10
CA GLY A 321 -4.72 -5.59 9.51
C GLY A 321 -4.74 -4.48 10.55
N SER A 322 -5.76 -4.47 11.39
CA SER A 322 -5.88 -3.55 12.52
C SER A 322 -4.74 -3.71 13.53
N ILE A 323 -4.32 -4.94 13.86
CA ILE A 323 -3.16 -5.18 14.73
C ILE A 323 -1.87 -4.59 14.12
N ALA A 324 -1.66 -4.79 12.81
CA ALA A 324 -0.52 -4.21 12.11
C ALA A 324 -0.59 -2.68 12.11
N LEU A 325 -1.75 -2.10 11.81
CA LEU A 325 -1.97 -0.64 11.81
C LEU A 325 -1.71 0.00 13.17
N VAL A 326 -2.25 -0.57 14.25
CA VAL A 326 -2.02 -0.09 15.62
C VAL A 326 -0.54 -0.15 15.98
N SER A 327 0.13 -1.26 15.63
CA SER A 327 1.55 -1.43 15.91
C SER A 327 2.41 -0.42 15.15
N LEU A 328 2.10 -0.18 13.88
CA LEU A 328 2.75 0.82 13.04
C LEU A 328 2.56 2.23 13.60
N THR A 329 1.32 2.54 14.01
CA THR A 329 0.96 3.83 14.59
C THR A 329 1.67 4.08 15.92
N ALA A 330 1.81 3.05 16.77
CA ALA A 330 2.57 3.17 18.01
C ALA A 330 4.07 3.45 17.75
N MET A 331 4.67 2.82 16.74
CA MET A 331 6.04 3.13 16.32
C MET A 331 6.15 4.55 15.77
N LEU A 332 5.17 5.00 14.97
CA LEU A 332 5.09 6.37 14.46
C LEU A 332 5.03 7.40 15.60
N PHE A 333 4.20 7.18 16.62
CA PHE A 333 4.17 8.04 17.81
C PHE A 333 5.52 8.09 18.52
N GLY A 334 6.21 6.94 18.63
CA GLY A 334 7.58 6.89 19.13
C GLY A 334 8.54 7.76 18.32
N MET A 335 8.38 7.82 16.99
CA MET A 335 9.19 8.67 16.11
C MET A 335 8.87 10.16 16.27
N ILE A 336 7.58 10.51 16.42
CA ILE A 336 7.17 11.90 16.66
C ILE A 336 7.72 12.38 18.01
N ARG A 337 7.63 11.55 19.06
CA ARG A 337 8.17 11.86 20.40
C ARG A 337 9.68 12.03 20.39
N HIS A 338 10.40 11.15 19.70
CA HIS A 338 11.85 11.31 19.49
C HIS A 338 12.16 12.70 18.95
N GLY A 339 11.33 13.13 18.00
CA GLY A 339 11.47 14.40 17.38
C GLY A 339 11.32 15.60 18.30
N GLY A 340 10.24 15.63 19.08
CA GLY A 340 10.01 16.69 20.05
C GLY A 340 11.09 16.76 21.13
N ALA A 341 11.65 15.62 21.57
CA ALA A 341 12.72 15.60 22.56
C ALA A 341 14.03 16.22 22.04
N VAL A 342 14.40 15.90 20.79
CA VAL A 342 15.57 16.46 20.11
C VAL A 342 15.41 17.97 19.90
N ASP A 343 14.22 18.43 19.54
CA ASP A 343 13.94 19.87 19.36
C ASP A 343 13.97 20.65 20.70
N ALA A 344 13.60 19.99 21.80
CA ALA A 344 13.60 20.59 23.13
C ALA A 344 15.01 20.75 23.72
N SER A 345 15.89 19.74 23.60
CA SER A 345 17.26 19.81 24.15
C SER A 345 18.10 20.91 23.52
N GLN A 346 17.81 21.24 22.26
CA GLN A 346 18.52 22.31 21.56
C GLN A 346 18.14 23.70 22.00
N ARG A 347 16.86 23.93 22.33
CA ARG A 347 16.43 25.25 22.82
C ARG A 347 17.10 25.59 24.15
N SER A 348 17.31 24.59 25.00
CA SER A 348 18.02 24.76 26.27
C SER A 348 19.53 24.99 26.14
N GLU A 349 20.17 24.57 25.04
CA GLU A 349 21.60 24.85 24.79
C GLU A 349 21.83 26.23 24.16
N SER A 350 20.79 26.83 23.58
CA SER A 350 20.85 28.15 22.94
C SER A 350 20.43 29.32 23.85
N SER A 351 19.94 29.03 25.06
CA SER A 351 19.49 30.00 26.06
C SER A 351 20.52 30.21 27.16
#